data_AF-A0A7X9ABU3-F1
#
_entry.id   AF-A0A7X9ABU3-F1
#
_cell.length_a   1.000
_cell.length_b   1.000
_cell.length_c   1.000
_cell.angle_alpha   90.00
_cell.angle_beta   90.00
_cell.angle_gamma   90.00
#
_symmetry.space_group_name_H-M   'P 1'
#
loop_
_entity.id
_entity.type
_entity.pdbx_description
1 polymer ?
#
loop_
_entity_poly.entity_id
_entity_poly.type
_entity_poly.pdbx_seq_one_letter_code
_entity_poly.pdbx_strand_id
1 'polypeptide(L)'
;NLLQLHEGDIPRALDTLGEMSASQRERLEVRSRCAWNWITTFSPEDFRYRLMRDDDPLVELNEQEAKAIADLYKVVEVMDEIDDKEYTTRLYDAAKDHGLPTGDFFKLVYRIMIGKDRGPKLGPFLKTCGREKVLSILGRY
;
A
#
# COMPACT_ATOMS: atom_id res chain seq x y z
N ASN A 1 3.64 -1.55 -7.16
CA ASN A 1 4.63 -2.58 -7.52
C ASN A 1 3.98 -3.92 -7.21
N LEU A 2 3.23 -4.48 -8.19
CA LEU A 2 2.37 -5.66 -7.97
C LEU A 2 3.18 -6.88 -7.50
N LEU A 3 4.38 -7.06 -8.03
CA LEU A 3 5.24 -8.19 -7.66
C LEU A 3 5.59 -8.20 -6.17
N GLN A 4 5.90 -7.04 -5.57
CA GLN A 4 6.18 -6.97 -4.13
C GLN A 4 4.92 -7.18 -3.27
N LEU A 5 3.77 -6.67 -3.72
CA LEU A 5 2.48 -6.86 -3.02
C LEU A 5 2.00 -8.31 -3.03
N HIS A 6 2.45 -9.08 -4.01
CA HIS A 6 2.17 -10.51 -4.16
C HIS A 6 3.41 -11.37 -3.86
N GLU A 7 4.45 -10.79 -3.25
CA GLU A 7 5.67 -11.50 -2.81
C GLU A 7 6.34 -12.37 -3.90
N GLY A 8 6.26 -11.93 -5.16
CA GLY A 8 6.81 -12.65 -6.31
C GLY A 8 5.89 -13.71 -6.91
N ASP A 9 4.65 -13.86 -6.42
CA ASP A 9 3.61 -14.67 -7.06
C ASP A 9 3.15 -13.99 -8.37
N ILE A 10 3.87 -14.31 -9.45
CA ILE A 10 3.65 -13.74 -10.78
C ILE A 10 2.24 -14.05 -11.30
N PRO A 11 1.74 -15.30 -11.26
CA PRO A 11 0.36 -15.60 -11.68
C PRO A 11 -0.65 -14.70 -10.97
N ARG A 12 -0.60 -14.65 -9.63
CA ARG A 12 -1.54 -13.84 -8.85
C ARG A 12 -1.44 -12.35 -9.16
N ALA A 13 -0.23 -11.84 -9.40
CA ALA A 13 -0.01 -10.44 -9.78
C ALA A 13 -0.51 -10.12 -11.20
N LEU A 14 -0.50 -11.07 -12.12
CA LEU A 14 -1.02 -10.87 -13.48
C LEU A 14 -2.54 -10.95 -13.51
N ASP A 15 -3.14 -11.80 -12.68
CA ASP A 15 -4.59 -11.94 -12.60
C ASP A 15 -5.29 -10.65 -12.12
N THR A 16 -4.56 -9.73 -11.47
CA THR A 16 -5.10 -8.39 -11.12
C THR A 16 -5.18 -7.41 -12.29
N LEU A 17 -4.55 -7.71 -13.44
CA LEU A 17 -4.48 -6.80 -14.59
C LEU A 17 -5.67 -6.95 -15.58
N GLY A 18 -6.59 -7.89 -15.31
CA GLY A 18 -7.75 -8.17 -16.15
C GLY A 18 -7.46 -9.12 -17.31
N GLU A 19 -8.42 -9.26 -18.23
CA GLU A 19 -8.30 -10.16 -19.38
C GLU A 19 -7.18 -9.75 -20.34
N MET A 20 -6.44 -10.75 -20.82
CA MET A 20 -5.35 -10.57 -21.78
C MET A 20 -5.19 -11.80 -22.66
N SER A 21 -4.64 -11.63 -23.85
CA SER A 21 -4.33 -12.76 -24.74
C SER A 21 -3.19 -13.62 -24.17
N ALA A 22 -3.10 -14.87 -24.63
CA ALA A 22 -2.02 -15.77 -24.24
C ALA A 22 -0.63 -15.18 -24.53
N SER A 23 -0.45 -14.53 -25.68
CA SER A 23 0.83 -13.91 -26.06
C SER A 23 1.17 -12.67 -25.21
N GLN A 24 0.16 -11.91 -24.76
CA GLN A 24 0.36 -10.82 -23.82
C GLN A 24 0.77 -11.36 -22.45
N ARG A 25 0.09 -12.41 -21.97
CA ARG A 25 0.39 -13.05 -20.68
C ARG A 25 1.82 -13.59 -20.65
N GLU A 26 2.23 -14.35 -21.65
CA GLU A 26 3.59 -14.90 -21.76
C GLU A 26 4.66 -13.80 -21.67
N ARG A 27 4.48 -12.71 -22.44
CA ARG A 27 5.41 -11.57 -22.41
C ARG A 27 5.45 -10.89 -21.04
N LEU A 28 4.31 -10.76 -20.37
CA LEU A 28 4.23 -10.19 -19.03
C LEU A 28 4.88 -11.11 -18.00
N GLU A 29 4.70 -12.43 -18.08
CA GLU A 29 5.35 -13.39 -17.18
C GLU A 29 6.88 -13.29 -17.26
N VAL A 30 7.43 -13.21 -18.48
CA VAL A 30 8.88 -13.01 -18.68
C VAL A 30 9.34 -11.69 -18.06
N ARG A 31 8.64 -10.58 -18.34
CA ARG A 31 8.99 -9.26 -17.77
C ARG A 31 8.90 -9.26 -16.25
N SER A 32 7.87 -9.87 -15.69
CA SER A 32 7.64 -10.00 -14.25
C SER A 32 8.76 -10.79 -13.59
N ARG A 33 9.22 -11.89 -14.20
CA ARG A 33 10.36 -12.67 -13.68
C ARG A 33 11.66 -11.86 -13.68
N CYS A 34 11.93 -11.12 -14.75
CA CYS A 34 13.10 -10.23 -14.80
C CYS A 34 13.03 -9.12 -13.76
N ALA A 35 11.86 -8.47 -13.61
CA ALA A 35 11.64 -7.43 -12.64
C ALA A 35 11.74 -7.97 -11.20
N TRP A 36 11.20 -9.15 -10.92
CA TRP A 36 11.30 -9.80 -9.62
C TRP A 36 12.75 -10.11 -9.26
N ASN A 37 13.50 -10.72 -10.18
CA ASN A 37 14.92 -10.98 -9.99
C ASN A 37 15.70 -9.67 -9.74
N TRP A 38 15.35 -8.59 -10.44
CA TRP A 38 15.96 -7.29 -10.15
C TRP A 38 15.63 -6.78 -8.75
N ILE A 39 14.36 -6.87 -8.32
CA ILE A 39 13.91 -6.47 -6.99
C ILE A 39 14.67 -7.25 -5.91
N THR A 40 14.77 -8.56 -6.02
CA THR A 40 15.37 -9.42 -4.98
C THR A 40 16.89 -9.38 -4.97
N THR A 41 17.53 -9.12 -6.11
CA THR A 41 18.98 -9.30 -6.26
C THR A 41 19.73 -7.97 -6.35
N PHE A 42 19.19 -6.98 -7.05
CA PHE A 42 19.94 -5.76 -7.42
C PHE A 42 19.34 -4.46 -6.89
N SER A 43 18.05 -4.44 -6.53
CA SER A 43 17.41 -3.20 -6.08
C SER A 43 17.97 -2.71 -4.74
N PRO A 44 18.04 -1.39 -4.48
CA PRO A 44 18.39 -0.87 -3.17
C PRO A 44 17.40 -1.37 -2.10
N GLU A 45 17.85 -1.57 -0.85
CA GLU A 45 16.99 -2.07 0.22
C GLU A 45 15.74 -1.22 0.43
N ASP A 46 15.86 0.10 0.30
CA ASP A 46 14.75 1.05 0.42
C ASP A 46 13.61 0.80 -0.59
N PHE A 47 13.92 0.18 -1.73
CA PHE A 47 12.93 -0.17 -2.76
C PHE A 47 12.19 -1.49 -2.47
N ARG A 48 12.67 -2.29 -1.52
CA ARG A 48 12.12 -3.61 -1.18
C ARG A 48 11.16 -3.51 0.00
N TYR A 49 9.91 -3.90 -0.14
CA TYR A 49 8.94 -3.92 0.96
C TYR A 49 7.97 -5.09 0.85
N ARG A 50 7.36 -5.45 1.97
CA ARG A 50 6.20 -6.33 2.06
C ARG A 50 5.12 -5.65 2.90
N LEU A 51 3.88 -6.08 2.77
CA LEU A 51 2.81 -5.64 3.68
C LEU A 51 3.03 -6.25 5.08
N MET A 52 2.64 -5.49 6.10
CA MET A 52 2.59 -5.95 7.48
C MET A 52 1.51 -7.04 7.63
N ARG A 53 1.78 -8.00 8.51
CA ARG A 53 0.94 -9.17 8.83
C ARG A 53 0.54 -9.13 10.30
N ASP A 54 -0.41 -9.97 10.68
CA ASP A 54 -1.01 -9.97 12.03
C ASP A 54 0.01 -10.30 13.13
N ASP A 55 1.06 -11.06 12.80
CA ASP A 55 2.15 -11.45 13.69
C ASP A 55 3.28 -10.39 13.79
N ASP A 56 3.27 -9.38 12.93
CA ASP A 56 4.24 -8.28 13.00
C ASP A 56 3.94 -7.36 14.21
N PRO A 57 4.98 -6.80 14.88
CA PRO A 57 4.77 -5.88 15.99
C PRO A 57 4.02 -4.62 15.55
N LEU A 58 3.10 -4.16 16.40
CA LEU A 58 2.37 -2.92 16.17
C LEU A 58 3.27 -1.69 16.35
N VAL A 59 3.00 -0.66 15.58
CA VAL A 59 3.58 0.67 15.73
C VAL A 59 2.90 1.36 16.91
N GLU A 60 3.66 1.83 17.88
CA GLU A 60 3.08 2.61 18.96
C GLU A 60 2.50 3.92 18.42
N LEU A 61 1.22 4.18 18.72
CA LEU A 61 0.50 5.38 18.33
C LEU A 61 0.20 6.21 19.58
N ASN A 62 0.39 7.52 19.49
CA ASN A 62 -0.23 8.43 20.44
C ASN A 62 -1.73 8.63 20.13
N GLU A 63 -2.45 9.32 21.01
CA GLU A 63 -3.90 9.52 20.86
C GLU A 63 -4.29 10.27 19.56
N GLN A 64 -3.48 11.23 19.14
CA GLN A 64 -3.70 12.03 17.93
C GLN A 64 -3.46 11.20 16.66
N GLU A 65 -2.41 10.39 16.67
CA GLU A 65 -2.08 9.44 15.60
C GLU A 65 -3.16 8.36 15.46
N ALA A 66 -3.63 7.78 16.56
CA ALA A 66 -4.69 6.78 16.56
C ALA A 66 -5.99 7.33 15.94
N LYS A 67 -6.38 8.56 16.29
CA LYS A 67 -7.56 9.21 15.70
C LYS A 67 -7.40 9.45 14.20
N ALA A 68 -6.21 9.90 13.75
CA ALA A 68 -5.93 10.11 12.33
C ALA A 68 -5.94 8.79 11.53
N ILE A 69 -5.43 7.70 12.12
CA ILE A 69 -5.49 6.35 11.51
C ILE A 69 -6.93 5.84 11.44
N ALA A 70 -7.74 6.06 12.47
CA ALA A 70 -9.16 5.70 12.45
C ALA A 70 -9.94 6.47 11.38
N ASP A 71 -9.60 7.74 11.12
CA ASP A 71 -10.22 8.49 10.02
C ASP A 71 -9.70 8.03 8.65
N LEU A 72 -8.41 7.71 8.51
CA LEU A 72 -7.89 7.07 7.30
C LEU A 72 -8.60 5.74 7.02
N TYR A 73 -8.87 4.94 8.05
CA TYR A 73 -9.64 3.69 7.92
C TYR A 73 -10.99 3.96 7.24
N LYS A 74 -11.75 4.96 7.72
CA LYS A 74 -13.04 5.36 7.11
C LYS A 74 -12.89 5.83 5.67
N VAL A 75 -11.81 6.56 5.35
CA VAL A 75 -11.52 6.97 3.96
C VAL A 75 -11.27 5.76 3.07
N VAL A 76 -10.57 4.74 3.59
CA VAL A 76 -10.30 3.49 2.87
C VAL A 76 -11.58 2.67 2.67
N GLU A 77 -12.53 2.68 3.60
CA GLU A 77 -13.82 1.97 3.44
C GLU A 77 -14.55 2.36 2.15
N VAL A 78 -14.52 3.65 1.82
CA VAL A 78 -15.22 4.24 0.66
C VAL A 78 -14.30 4.49 -0.54
N MET A 79 -13.04 4.04 -0.52
CA MET A 79 -12.04 4.43 -1.53
C MET A 79 -12.34 4.01 -2.98
N ASP A 80 -13.19 2.99 -3.14
CA ASP A 80 -13.64 2.47 -4.43
C ASP A 80 -14.95 3.12 -4.91
N GLU A 81 -15.61 3.88 -4.04
CA GLU A 81 -16.89 4.56 -4.30
C GLU A 81 -16.69 6.03 -4.71
N ILE A 82 -15.51 6.58 -4.43
CA ILE A 82 -15.15 7.98 -4.69
C ILE A 82 -14.05 8.10 -5.73
N ASP A 83 -13.97 9.25 -6.40
CA ASP A 83 -12.94 9.50 -7.40
C ASP A 83 -11.55 9.69 -6.79
N ASP A 84 -10.51 9.58 -7.62
CA ASP A 84 -9.10 9.68 -7.18
C ASP A 84 -8.75 11.02 -6.52
N LYS A 85 -9.38 12.11 -6.97
CA LYS A 85 -9.11 13.45 -6.45
C LYS A 85 -9.74 13.59 -5.07
N GLU A 86 -11.00 13.18 -4.92
CA GLU A 86 -11.71 13.18 -3.65
C GLU A 86 -11.02 12.26 -2.64
N TYR A 87 -10.67 11.03 -3.04
CA TYR A 87 -9.91 10.09 -2.21
C TYR A 87 -8.59 10.70 -1.72
N THR A 88 -7.83 11.31 -2.64
CA THR A 88 -6.56 11.95 -2.27
C THR A 88 -6.80 13.09 -1.30
N THR A 89 -7.79 13.96 -1.54
CA THR A 89 -8.13 15.05 -0.61
C THR A 89 -8.44 14.51 0.79
N ARG A 90 -9.36 13.55 0.90
CA ARG A 90 -9.77 12.96 2.19
C ARG A 90 -8.61 12.28 2.92
N LEU A 91 -7.70 11.63 2.19
CA LEU A 91 -6.49 11.03 2.77
C LEU A 91 -5.56 12.08 3.39
N TYR A 92 -5.41 13.25 2.76
CA TYR A 92 -4.62 14.35 3.33
C TYR A 92 -5.35 15.01 4.50
N ASP A 93 -6.67 15.13 4.43
CA ASP A 93 -7.48 15.75 5.47
C ASP A 93 -7.52 14.90 6.75
N ALA A 94 -7.47 13.56 6.65
CA ALA A 94 -7.27 12.66 7.80
C ALA A 94 -6.00 13.00 8.63
N ALA A 95 -4.97 13.59 8.02
CA ALA A 95 -3.83 14.11 8.77
C ALA A 95 -4.13 15.51 9.36
N LYS A 96 -4.66 16.41 8.53
CA LYS A 96 -4.84 17.82 8.87
C LYS A 96 -5.87 18.05 9.96
N ASP A 97 -6.97 17.30 9.93
CA ASP A 97 -8.09 17.42 10.87
C ASP A 97 -7.65 17.09 12.30
N HIS A 98 -6.62 16.24 12.42
CA HIS A 98 -5.98 15.92 13.69
C HIS A 98 -4.73 16.74 13.95
N GLY A 99 -4.41 17.77 13.17
CA GLY A 99 -3.25 18.64 13.39
C GLY A 99 -1.88 17.96 13.16
N LEU A 100 -1.84 16.85 12.43
CA LEU A 100 -0.59 16.16 12.10
C LEU A 100 0.05 16.77 10.85
N PRO A 101 1.37 17.04 10.87
CA PRO A 101 2.10 17.33 9.65
C PRO A 101 1.94 16.18 8.66
N THR A 102 1.52 16.49 7.44
CA THR A 102 1.27 15.47 6.40
C THR A 102 2.47 14.55 6.17
N GLY A 103 3.69 15.10 6.23
CA GLY A 103 4.91 14.32 6.08
C GLY A 103 5.08 13.26 7.17
N ASP A 104 4.72 13.55 8.40
CA ASP A 104 4.85 12.62 9.53
C ASP A 104 3.71 11.61 9.54
N PHE A 105 2.49 12.04 9.19
CA PHE A 105 1.38 11.12 8.94
C PHE A 105 1.71 10.10 7.85
N PHE A 106 2.34 10.53 6.75
CA PHE A 106 2.70 9.60 5.68
C PHE A 106 3.76 8.59 6.11
N LYS A 107 4.78 9.02 6.86
CA LYS A 107 5.75 8.10 7.47
C LYS A 107 5.07 7.10 8.38
N LEU A 108 4.12 7.58 9.21
CA LEU A 108 3.36 6.72 10.11
C LEU A 108 2.59 5.65 9.33
N VAL A 109 1.87 6.04 8.27
CA VAL A 109 1.13 5.08 7.44
C VAL A 109 2.07 4.11 6.74
N TYR A 110 3.25 4.53 6.26
CA TYR A 110 4.23 3.57 5.72
C TYR A 110 4.77 2.61 6.80
N ARG A 111 4.98 3.07 8.04
CA ARG A 111 5.41 2.18 9.13
C ARG A 111 4.34 1.13 9.42
N ILE A 112 3.07 1.54 9.45
CA ILE A 112 1.93 0.64 9.66
C ILE A 112 1.74 -0.33 8.48
N MET A 113 1.90 0.14 7.24
CA MET A 113 1.59 -0.67 6.06
C MET A 113 2.74 -1.59 5.65
N ILE A 114 3.99 -1.13 5.78
CA ILE A 114 5.18 -1.80 5.22
C ILE A 114 6.41 -1.79 6.13
N GLY A 115 6.29 -1.31 7.38
CA GLY A 115 7.41 -1.29 8.33
C GLY A 115 8.54 -0.34 7.96
N LYS A 116 8.28 0.68 7.13
CA LYS A 116 9.30 1.64 6.64
C LYS A 116 8.86 3.08 6.80
N ASP A 117 9.81 4.00 6.84
CA ASP A 117 9.50 5.44 6.90
C ASP A 117 9.12 6.04 5.54
N ARG A 118 9.38 5.32 4.44
CA ARG A 118 9.20 5.85 3.08
C ARG A 118 8.68 4.76 2.14
N GLY A 119 7.93 5.19 1.13
CA GLY A 119 7.38 4.31 0.11
C GLY A 119 6.94 5.06 -1.15
N PRO A 120 6.29 4.36 -2.09
CA PRO A 120 5.66 4.96 -3.27
C PRO A 120 4.53 5.90 -2.84
N LYS A 121 4.13 6.85 -3.71
CA LYS A 121 3.01 7.79 -3.42
C LYS A 121 1.83 7.12 -2.71
N LEU A 122 1.50 7.62 -1.52
CA LEU A 122 0.64 6.92 -0.56
C LEU A 122 -0.76 6.59 -1.10
N GLY A 123 -1.45 7.58 -1.69
CA GLY A 123 -2.79 7.36 -2.24
C GLY A 123 -2.86 6.21 -3.25
N PRO A 124 -2.13 6.29 -4.38
CA PRO A 124 -2.06 5.19 -5.35
C PRO A 124 -1.53 3.88 -4.76
N PHE A 125 -0.61 3.95 -3.80
CA PHE A 125 -0.07 2.77 -3.13
C PHE A 125 -1.16 2.01 -2.38
N LEU A 126 -1.95 2.68 -1.54
CA LEU A 126 -3.07 2.07 -0.82
C LEU A 126 -4.13 1.50 -1.79
N LYS A 127 -4.45 2.23 -2.88
CA LYS A 127 -5.34 1.70 -3.93
C LYS A 127 -4.80 0.41 -4.56
N THR A 128 -3.50 0.36 -4.84
CA THR A 128 -2.85 -0.84 -5.40
C THR A 128 -2.85 -2.01 -4.40
N CYS A 129 -2.75 -1.73 -3.09
CA CYS A 129 -2.85 -2.78 -2.06
C CYS A 129 -4.25 -3.40 -2.02
N GLY A 130 -5.28 -2.62 -2.35
CA GLY A 130 -6.68 -3.01 -2.34
C GLY A 130 -7.32 -2.79 -0.97
N ARG A 131 -8.59 -2.37 -0.99
CA ARG A 131 -9.37 -1.97 0.20
C ARG A 131 -9.26 -2.98 1.34
N GLU A 132 -9.57 -4.25 1.09
CA GLU A 132 -9.62 -5.29 2.13
C GLU A 132 -8.29 -5.46 2.87
N LYS A 133 -7.17 -5.49 2.14
CA LYS A 133 -5.84 -5.64 2.75
C LYS A 133 -5.47 -4.42 3.59
N VAL A 134 -5.79 -3.22 3.11
CA VAL A 134 -5.52 -1.98 3.84
C VAL A 134 -6.34 -1.94 5.11
N LEU A 135 -7.64 -2.22 5.04
CA LEU A 135 -8.52 -2.26 6.23
C LEU A 135 -8.07 -3.32 7.24
N SER A 136 -7.66 -4.51 6.78
CA SER A 136 -7.14 -5.56 7.66
C SER A 136 -5.91 -5.12 8.47
N ILE A 137 -5.04 -4.31 7.89
CA ILE A 137 -3.83 -3.80 8.57
C ILE A 137 -4.18 -2.63 9.49
N LEU A 138 -4.95 -1.67 8.98
CA LEU A 138 -5.34 -0.47 9.73
C LEU A 138 -6.24 -0.81 10.91
N GLY A 139 -7.14 -1.79 10.78
CA GLY A 139 -8.09 -2.21 11.82
C GLY A 139 -7.45 -2.92 13.02
N ARG A 140 -6.13 -3.07 13.04
CA ARG A 140 -5.36 -3.50 14.22
C ARG A 140 -5.15 -2.37 15.23
N TYR A 141 -5.50 -1.14 14.86
CA TYR A 141 -5.39 0.11 15.64
C TYR A 141 -6.76 0.74 15.84
#